data_AF-A0A086PTK4-F1
#
_entry.id   AF-A0A086PTK4-F1
#
_cell.length_a   1.000
_cell.length_b   1.000
_cell.length_c   1.000
_cell.angle_alpha   90.00
_cell.angle_beta   90.00
_cell.angle_gamma   90.00
#
_symmetry.space_group_name_H-M   'P 1'
#
loop_
_entity.id
_entity.type
_entity.pdbx_description
1 polymer ?
#
loop_
_entity_poly.entity_id
_entity_poly.type
_entity_poly.pdbx_seq_one_letter_code
_entity_poly.pdbx_strand_id
1 'polypeptide(L)'
;ACVLCVDDEAWFGSVLWALDAFAWLVFSAVFFGILRNPRVYGADETILMDDPELCALRRKLIVDAAETLHKHRLIRFNSRTQRLDPTNLGRMACRYYVDYETASLFRQDVELGVDEDRVILRLLGLAKEFASLKVRDDEESELSNLRRSAICRVPIVGDFDAPEAKVQTLVQAALAQAPIKAFSLCADSNYVQANIGRLCRALFVTSLSQGDASSAEKILEWTKAVERGLWPTSHVLMHFCNPNCFDPDVQKRRQPY
;
A
#
# COMPACT_ATOMS: atom_id res chain seq x y z
N ALA A 1 -0.04 6.05 -10.19
CA ALA A 1 -1.44 5.79 -9.82
C ALA A 1 -2.16 7.05 -9.33
N CYS A 2 -1.67 7.76 -8.30
CA CYS A 2 -2.33 8.95 -7.72
C CYS A 2 -2.70 10.06 -8.73
N VAL A 3 -1.89 10.30 -9.75
CA VAL A 3 -2.15 11.38 -10.73
C VAL A 3 -3.41 11.13 -11.58
N LEU A 4 -3.79 9.87 -11.80
CA LEU A 4 -4.93 9.50 -12.66
C LEU A 4 -6.18 9.08 -11.88
N CYS A 5 -6.09 8.99 -10.56
CA CYS A 5 -7.14 8.53 -9.69
C CYS A 5 -7.45 9.63 -8.68
N VAL A 6 -8.24 10.55 -9.19
CA VAL A 6 -8.96 11.65 -8.54
C VAL A 6 -9.33 11.35 -7.08
N ASP A 7 -8.87 12.21 -6.16
CA ASP A 7 -9.43 12.33 -4.81
C ASP A 7 -10.78 13.08 -4.86
N ASP A 8 -11.78 12.59 -4.11
CA ASP A 8 -13.06 13.30 -3.88
C ASP A 8 -12.91 14.50 -2.93
N GLU A 9 -11.75 14.70 -2.30
CA GLU A 9 -11.46 15.87 -1.49
C GLU A 9 -10.81 16.95 -2.35
N ALA A 10 -11.63 17.95 -2.70
CA ALA A 10 -11.30 19.29 -3.15
C ALA A 10 -9.80 19.65 -3.07
N TRP A 11 -9.14 19.81 -4.22
CA TRP A 11 -8.32 20.99 -4.57
C TRP A 11 -7.61 20.90 -5.93
N PHE A 12 -7.46 19.72 -6.54
CA PHE A 12 -6.96 19.57 -7.91
C PHE A 12 -7.98 18.79 -8.75
N GLY A 13 -8.60 19.45 -9.72
CA GLY A 13 -9.74 18.94 -10.47
C GLY A 13 -9.57 17.53 -11.04
N SER A 14 -10.69 16.80 -11.11
CA SER A 14 -10.76 15.45 -11.68
C SER A 14 -10.27 15.45 -13.12
N VAL A 15 -9.19 14.72 -13.42
CA VAL A 15 -8.78 14.44 -14.81
C VAL A 15 -9.77 13.44 -15.40
N LEU A 16 -10.79 13.95 -16.11
CA LEU A 16 -11.86 13.14 -16.72
C LEU A 16 -11.51 12.73 -18.16
N TRP A 17 -10.57 13.45 -18.78
CA TRP A 17 -10.14 13.23 -20.15
C TRP A 17 -8.62 13.09 -20.23
N ALA A 18 -8.12 12.26 -21.14
CA ALA A 18 -6.68 12.11 -21.34
C ALA A 18 -6.00 13.42 -21.74
N LEU A 19 -6.74 14.32 -22.42
CA LEU A 19 -6.28 15.67 -22.78
C LEU A 19 -5.90 16.49 -21.54
N ASP A 20 -6.69 16.41 -20.47
CA ASP A 20 -6.41 17.11 -19.21
C ASP A 20 -5.15 16.52 -18.54
N ALA A 21 -4.97 15.20 -18.63
CA ALA A 21 -3.76 14.52 -18.16
C ALA A 21 -2.51 14.94 -18.95
N PHE A 22 -2.61 15.15 -20.27
CA PHE A 22 -1.49 15.64 -21.07
C PHE A 22 -1.08 17.04 -20.64
N ALA A 23 -2.06 17.93 -20.40
CA ALA A 23 -1.81 19.29 -19.92
C ALA A 23 -1.18 19.28 -18.52
N TRP A 24 -1.62 18.37 -17.65
CA TRP A 24 -1.04 18.22 -16.31
C TRP A 24 0.44 17.83 -16.34
N LEU A 25 0.83 16.91 -17.24
CA LEU A 25 2.22 16.43 -17.33
C LEU A 25 3.24 17.54 -17.59
N VAL A 26 2.83 18.63 -18.25
CA VAL A 26 3.68 19.81 -18.51
C VAL A 26 4.20 20.43 -17.22
N PHE A 27 3.44 20.35 -16.13
CA PHE A 27 3.83 20.90 -14.83
C PHE A 27 4.72 19.96 -14.01
N SER A 28 5.02 18.76 -14.51
CA SER A 28 5.77 17.75 -13.79
C SER A 28 7.28 17.95 -13.90
N ALA A 29 8.02 17.60 -12.84
CA ALA A 29 9.48 17.60 -12.87
C ALA A 29 10.07 16.64 -13.93
N VAL A 30 9.34 15.57 -14.27
CA VAL A 30 9.71 14.63 -15.34
C VAL A 30 9.75 15.34 -16.69
N PHE A 31 8.76 16.18 -16.99
CA PHE A 31 8.72 16.93 -18.24
C PHE A 31 9.94 17.86 -18.38
N PHE A 32 10.22 18.67 -17.36
CA PHE A 32 11.41 19.52 -17.35
C PHE A 32 12.72 18.71 -17.37
N GLY A 33 12.73 17.52 -16.76
CA GLY A 33 13.85 16.59 -16.79
C GLY A 33 14.16 16.08 -18.19
N ILE A 34 13.15 15.64 -18.94
CA ILE A 34 13.29 15.17 -20.32
C ILE A 34 13.77 16.31 -21.22
N LEU A 35 13.18 17.51 -21.10
CA LEU A 35 13.62 18.68 -21.87
C LEU A 35 15.11 19.02 -21.64
N ARG A 36 15.59 18.85 -20.40
CA ARG A 36 16.98 19.20 -20.05
C ARG A 36 17.98 18.12 -20.46
N ASN A 37 17.64 16.84 -20.26
CA ASN A 37 18.54 15.71 -20.52
C ASN A 37 17.77 14.47 -21.04
N PRO A 38 17.37 14.42 -22.32
CA PRO A 38 16.56 13.33 -22.88
C PRO A 38 17.16 11.92 -22.68
N ARG A 39 18.49 11.79 -22.86
CA ARG A 39 19.22 10.51 -22.75
C ARG A 39 19.05 9.83 -21.39
N VAL A 40 18.98 10.59 -20.30
CA VAL A 40 18.84 10.05 -18.94
C VAL A 40 17.47 9.41 -18.74
N TYR A 41 16.46 9.92 -19.45
CA TYR A 41 15.08 9.43 -19.41
C TYR A 41 14.80 8.39 -20.51
N GLY A 42 15.84 7.89 -21.20
CA GLY A 42 15.71 6.89 -22.25
C GLY A 42 15.08 7.40 -23.55
N ALA A 43 15.09 8.72 -23.77
CA ALA A 43 14.64 9.34 -25.02
C ALA A 43 15.83 9.68 -25.93
N ASP A 44 15.64 9.52 -27.24
CA ASP A 44 16.65 9.88 -28.24
C ASP A 44 16.90 11.40 -28.24
N GLU A 45 18.14 11.83 -28.49
CA GLU A 45 18.46 13.27 -28.51
C GLU A 45 17.76 14.04 -29.63
N THR A 46 17.42 13.35 -30.72
CA THR A 46 16.68 13.94 -31.85
C THR A 46 15.21 14.18 -31.52
N ILE A 47 14.69 13.62 -30.42
CA ILE A 47 13.26 13.75 -30.06
C ILE A 47 12.84 15.21 -29.88
N LEU A 48 13.74 16.08 -29.41
CA LEU A 48 13.47 17.50 -29.21
C LEU A 48 13.54 18.29 -30.52
N MET A 49 14.18 17.75 -31.56
CA MET A 49 14.17 18.34 -32.91
C MET A 49 12.85 18.05 -33.61
N ASP A 50 12.31 16.84 -33.43
CA ASP A 50 11.07 16.39 -34.07
C ASP A 50 9.80 16.77 -33.29
N ASP A 51 9.87 16.76 -31.95
CA ASP A 51 8.77 17.06 -31.02
C ASP A 51 9.27 17.97 -29.87
N PRO A 52 9.48 19.27 -30.13
CA PRO A 52 10.07 20.20 -29.15
C PRO A 52 9.21 20.39 -27.90
N GLU A 53 7.90 20.21 -28.00
CA GLU A 53 6.98 20.26 -26.87
C GLU A 53 6.74 18.89 -26.22
N LEU A 54 7.34 17.81 -26.73
CA LEU A 54 7.12 16.43 -26.30
C LEU A 54 5.63 16.02 -26.31
N CYS A 55 4.83 16.60 -27.20
CA CYS A 55 3.40 16.36 -27.30
C CYS A 55 3.06 14.89 -27.58
N ALA A 56 3.78 14.26 -28.51
CA ALA A 56 3.57 12.86 -28.87
C ALA A 56 4.04 11.93 -27.74
N LEU A 57 5.18 12.23 -27.12
CA LEU A 57 5.71 11.45 -25.99
C LEU A 57 4.77 11.52 -24.78
N ARG A 58 4.31 12.71 -24.37
CA ARG A 58 3.35 12.87 -23.27
C ARG A 58 2.06 12.10 -23.53
N ARG A 59 1.55 12.16 -24.78
CA ARG A 59 0.36 11.41 -25.18
C ARG A 59 0.57 9.91 -25.00
N LYS A 60 1.67 9.39 -25.52
CA LYS A 60 2.01 7.97 -25.40
C LYS A 60 2.10 7.53 -23.94
N LEU A 61 2.84 8.26 -23.09
CA LEU A 61 3.01 7.93 -21.67
C LEU A 61 1.67 7.85 -20.91
N ILE A 62 0.77 8.81 -21.14
CA ILE A 62 -0.54 8.81 -20.47
C ILE A 62 -1.44 7.70 -21.00
N VAL A 63 -1.44 7.44 -22.30
CA VAL A 63 -2.24 6.34 -22.88
C VAL A 63 -1.73 5.00 -22.36
N ASP A 64 -0.43 4.75 -22.38
CA ASP A 64 0.19 3.52 -21.86
C ASP A 64 -0.13 3.32 -20.36
N ALA A 65 -0.06 4.40 -19.58
CA ALA A 65 -0.44 4.37 -18.16
C ALA A 65 -1.95 4.11 -17.96
N ALA A 66 -2.81 4.75 -18.76
CA ALA A 66 -4.25 4.57 -18.70
C ALA A 66 -4.66 3.14 -19.09
N GLU A 67 -4.03 2.56 -20.11
CA GLU A 67 -4.22 1.17 -20.50
C GLU A 67 -3.80 0.19 -19.40
N THR A 68 -2.65 0.46 -18.75
CA THR A 68 -2.19 -0.32 -17.61
C THR A 68 -3.18 -0.26 -16.44
N LEU A 69 -3.60 0.94 -16.04
CA LEU A 69 -4.59 1.11 -14.96
C LEU A 69 -5.95 0.52 -15.32
N HIS A 70 -6.33 0.54 -16.60
CA HIS A 70 -7.55 -0.07 -17.10
C HIS A 70 -7.49 -1.60 -17.01
N LYS A 71 -6.36 -2.21 -17.40
CA LYS A 71 -6.12 -3.65 -17.28
C LYS A 71 -6.27 -4.14 -15.83
N HIS A 72 -5.76 -3.36 -14.87
CA HIS A 72 -5.89 -3.64 -13.43
C HIS A 72 -7.24 -3.21 -12.83
N ARG A 73 -8.17 -2.69 -13.65
CA ARG A 73 -9.51 -2.24 -13.25
C ARG A 73 -9.52 -1.10 -12.23
N LEU A 74 -8.46 -0.30 -12.16
CA LEU A 74 -8.45 0.92 -11.33
C LEU A 74 -9.23 2.06 -12.01
N ILE A 75 -9.21 2.11 -13.34
CA ILE A 75 -9.99 3.06 -14.15
C ILE A 75 -10.74 2.36 -15.29
N ARG A 76 -11.78 2.99 -15.81
CA ARG A 76 -12.40 2.63 -17.09
C ARG A 76 -11.87 3.60 -18.13
N PHE A 77 -11.03 3.10 -19.03
CA PHE A 77 -10.47 3.91 -20.12
C PHE A 77 -11.17 3.56 -21.43
N ASN A 78 -11.65 4.57 -22.14
CA ASN A 78 -12.18 4.41 -23.49
C ASN A 78 -11.17 4.98 -24.51
N SER A 79 -10.50 4.10 -25.26
CA SER A 79 -9.46 4.49 -26.22
C SER A 79 -9.98 5.35 -27.38
N ARG A 80 -11.27 5.22 -27.76
CA ARG A 80 -11.88 6.02 -28.82
C ARG A 80 -12.21 7.43 -28.36
N THR A 81 -12.82 7.57 -27.18
CA THR A 81 -13.23 8.89 -26.65
C THR A 81 -12.16 9.52 -25.77
N GLN A 82 -11.09 8.81 -25.44
CA GLN A 82 -10.02 9.22 -24.52
C GLN A 82 -10.56 9.65 -23.14
N ARG A 83 -11.66 9.01 -22.70
CA ARG A 83 -12.32 9.28 -21.42
C ARG A 83 -11.78 8.36 -20.33
N LEU A 84 -11.58 8.92 -19.15
CA LEU A 84 -11.05 8.25 -17.96
C LEU A 84 -12.10 8.33 -16.85
N ASP A 85 -12.73 7.21 -16.50
CA ASP A 85 -13.66 7.15 -15.37
C ASP A 85 -13.04 6.36 -14.21
N PRO A 86 -12.88 6.95 -13.01
CA PRO A 86 -12.29 6.26 -11.87
C PRO A 86 -13.23 5.19 -11.32
N THR A 87 -12.67 4.08 -10.84
CA THR A 87 -13.42 3.04 -10.12
C THR A 87 -13.26 3.18 -8.61
N ASN A 88 -14.10 2.49 -7.83
CA ASN A 88 -13.96 2.44 -6.37
C ASN A 88 -12.58 1.88 -5.95
N LEU A 89 -12.05 0.90 -6.71
CA LEU A 89 -10.71 0.36 -6.47
C LEU A 89 -9.63 1.43 -6.71
N GLY A 90 -9.75 2.22 -7.78
CA GLY A 90 -8.83 3.30 -8.08
C GLY A 90 -8.84 4.41 -7.03
N ARG A 91 -10.04 4.80 -6.56
CA ARG A 91 -10.22 5.77 -5.46
C ARG A 91 -9.60 5.28 -4.16
N MET A 92 -9.85 4.02 -3.81
CA MET A 92 -9.25 3.37 -2.64
C MET A 92 -7.72 3.38 -2.74
N ALA A 93 -7.16 2.95 -3.88
CA ALA A 93 -5.72 2.88 -4.08
C ALA A 93 -5.05 4.25 -3.89
N CYS A 94 -5.71 5.33 -4.31
CA CYS A 94 -5.13 6.67 -4.19
C CYS A 94 -5.30 7.26 -2.80
N ARG A 95 -6.50 7.10 -2.19
CA ARG A 95 -6.76 7.50 -0.82
C ARG A 95 -5.76 6.90 0.17
N TYR A 96 -5.36 5.65 -0.04
CA TYR A 96 -4.44 4.93 0.84
C TYR A 96 -3.02 4.82 0.29
N TYR A 97 -2.67 5.53 -0.80
CA TYR A 97 -1.34 5.49 -1.41
C TYR A 97 -0.81 4.07 -1.61
N VAL A 98 -1.62 3.24 -2.27
CA VAL A 98 -1.35 1.83 -2.59
C VAL A 98 -1.04 1.69 -4.07
N ASP A 99 -0.05 0.87 -4.38
CA ASP A 99 0.32 0.58 -5.76
C ASP A 99 -0.80 -0.15 -6.52
N TYR A 100 -0.87 0.07 -7.83
CA TYR A 100 -1.93 -0.51 -8.67
C TYR A 100 -1.85 -2.03 -8.74
N GLU A 101 -0.63 -2.61 -8.65
CA GLU A 101 -0.44 -4.07 -8.59
C GLU A 101 -1.02 -4.63 -7.30
N THR A 102 -0.73 -3.99 -6.15
CA THR A 102 -1.26 -4.38 -4.84
C THR A 102 -2.78 -4.25 -4.77
N ALA A 103 -3.34 -3.14 -5.28
CA ALA A 103 -4.79 -2.95 -5.32
C ALA A 103 -5.48 -4.02 -6.19
N SER A 104 -4.87 -4.37 -7.32
CA SER A 104 -5.35 -5.45 -8.20
C SER A 104 -5.29 -6.81 -7.50
N LEU A 105 -4.21 -7.09 -6.76
CA LEU A 105 -4.05 -8.32 -5.98
C LEU A 105 -5.15 -8.44 -4.93
N PHE A 106 -5.31 -7.41 -4.08
CA PHE A 106 -6.33 -7.41 -3.02
C PHE A 106 -7.72 -7.68 -3.58
N ARG A 107 -8.06 -7.10 -4.72
CA ARG A 107 -9.35 -7.37 -5.36
C ARG A 107 -9.52 -8.83 -5.75
N GLN A 108 -8.53 -9.43 -6.42
CA GLN A 108 -8.62 -10.79 -6.93
C GLN A 108 -8.75 -11.80 -5.79
N ASP A 109 -7.96 -11.65 -4.74
CA ASP A 109 -7.99 -12.59 -3.61
C ASP A 109 -9.21 -12.39 -2.70
N VAL A 110 -9.70 -11.16 -2.54
CA VAL A 110 -10.98 -10.92 -1.84
C VAL A 110 -12.14 -11.58 -2.59
N GLU A 111 -12.13 -11.59 -3.93
CA GLU A 111 -13.14 -12.30 -4.73
C GLU A 111 -13.10 -13.84 -4.52
N LEU A 112 -11.97 -14.39 -4.05
CA LEU A 112 -11.80 -15.81 -3.70
C LEU A 112 -12.20 -16.14 -2.25
N GLY A 113 -12.47 -15.12 -1.42
CA GLY A 113 -12.83 -15.25 -0.01
C GLY A 113 -11.63 -15.18 0.94
N VAL A 114 -11.78 -14.47 2.06
CA VAL A 114 -10.74 -14.27 3.08
C VAL A 114 -11.24 -14.75 4.44
N ASP A 115 -11.26 -16.07 4.60
CA ASP A 115 -11.84 -16.71 5.79
C ASP A 115 -10.85 -16.92 6.93
N GLU A 116 -9.55 -16.76 6.70
CA GLU A 116 -8.53 -17.15 7.67
C GLU A 116 -7.44 -16.09 7.84
N ASP A 117 -6.96 -15.93 9.08
CA ASP A 117 -5.90 -14.98 9.45
C ASP A 117 -4.63 -15.13 8.60
N ARG A 118 -4.28 -16.38 8.26
CA ARG A 118 -3.10 -16.68 7.43
C ARG A 118 -3.23 -16.12 6.03
N VAL A 119 -4.45 -16.05 5.48
CA VAL A 119 -4.72 -15.47 4.16
C VAL A 119 -4.54 -13.96 4.23
N ILE A 120 -5.05 -13.29 5.28
CA ILE A 120 -4.88 -11.83 5.46
C ILE A 120 -3.39 -11.46 5.52
N LEU A 121 -2.61 -12.15 6.36
CA LEU A 121 -1.18 -11.90 6.48
C LEU A 121 -0.42 -12.18 5.17
N ARG A 122 -0.78 -13.26 4.48
CA ARG A 122 -0.24 -13.62 3.17
C ARG A 122 -0.46 -12.49 2.15
N LEU A 123 -1.70 -11.99 2.02
CA LEU A 123 -2.03 -10.90 1.10
C LEU A 123 -1.25 -9.62 1.39
N LEU A 124 -1.14 -9.26 2.67
CA LEU A 124 -0.34 -8.10 3.08
C LEU A 124 1.14 -8.31 2.77
N GLY A 125 1.66 -9.53 2.92
CA GLY A 125 3.05 -9.88 2.58
C GLY A 125 3.35 -9.84 1.09
N LEU A 126 2.36 -10.10 0.23
CA LEU A 126 2.48 -10.05 -1.23
C LEU A 126 2.40 -8.64 -1.82
N ALA A 127 2.13 -7.62 -0.99
CA ALA A 127 2.01 -6.24 -1.44
C ALA A 127 3.30 -5.76 -2.13
N LYS A 128 3.16 -5.08 -3.27
CA LYS A 128 4.26 -4.54 -4.08
C LYS A 128 5.15 -3.58 -3.31
N GLU A 129 4.60 -2.89 -2.32
CA GLU A 129 5.28 -2.02 -1.38
C GLU A 129 6.43 -2.74 -0.65
N PHE A 130 6.32 -4.05 -0.46
CA PHE A 130 7.34 -4.87 0.21
C PHE A 130 8.23 -5.65 -0.75
N ALA A 131 8.08 -5.48 -2.07
CA ALA A 131 8.85 -6.23 -3.07
C ALA A 131 10.36 -5.94 -3.06
N SER A 132 10.78 -4.83 -2.45
CA SER A 132 12.20 -4.48 -2.27
C SER A 132 12.85 -5.17 -1.08
N LEU A 133 12.06 -5.74 -0.16
CA LEU A 133 12.58 -6.50 0.96
C LEU A 133 13.21 -7.80 0.48
N LYS A 134 14.20 -8.27 1.23
CA LYS A 134 14.82 -9.58 1.02
C LYS A 134 15.21 -10.18 2.36
N VAL A 135 15.23 -11.51 2.42
CA VAL A 135 15.84 -12.23 3.53
C VAL A 135 17.35 -12.22 3.33
N ARG A 136 18.09 -11.84 4.37
CA ARG A 136 19.55 -11.81 4.39
C ARG A 136 20.08 -12.86 5.36
N ASP A 137 21.29 -13.33 5.12
CA ASP A 137 21.92 -14.39 5.93
C ASP A 137 22.13 -13.97 7.40
N ASP A 138 22.37 -12.67 7.66
CA ASP A 138 22.62 -12.14 9.00
C ASP A 138 21.37 -12.13 9.92
N GLU A 139 20.18 -12.21 9.35
CA GLU A 139 18.89 -12.17 10.06
C GLU A 139 18.12 -13.50 10.01
N GLU A 140 18.58 -14.49 9.22
CA GLU A 140 17.88 -15.77 8.99
C GLU A 140 17.66 -16.56 10.28
N SER A 141 18.69 -16.59 11.14
CA SER A 141 18.61 -17.29 12.44
C SER A 141 17.59 -16.64 13.38
N GLU A 142 17.51 -15.31 13.41
CA GLU A 142 16.55 -14.57 14.22
C GLU A 142 15.12 -14.74 13.69
N LEU A 143 14.93 -14.63 12.37
CA LEU A 143 13.65 -14.92 11.71
C LEU A 143 13.17 -16.33 12.04
N SER A 144 14.04 -17.33 11.89
CA SER A 144 13.73 -18.73 12.21
C SER A 144 13.29 -18.91 13.66
N ASN A 145 13.93 -18.22 14.60
CA ASN A 145 13.56 -18.27 16.02
C ASN A 145 12.20 -17.62 16.28
N LEU A 146 11.94 -16.45 15.69
CA LEU A 146 10.64 -15.77 15.80
C LEU A 146 9.51 -16.67 15.29
N ARG A 147 9.71 -17.31 14.14
CA ARG A 147 8.74 -18.21 13.48
C ARG A 147 8.38 -19.44 14.31
N ARG A 148 9.34 -20.02 15.05
CA ARG A 148 9.13 -21.19 15.90
C ARG A 148 8.61 -20.86 17.30
N SER A 149 8.69 -19.60 17.71
CA SER A 149 8.26 -19.15 19.04
C SER A 149 6.76 -18.85 19.09
N ALA A 150 6.22 -18.70 20.30
CA ALA A 150 4.82 -18.29 20.52
C ALA A 150 4.51 -16.84 20.07
N ILE A 151 5.50 -16.10 19.55
CA ILE A 151 5.34 -14.76 18.97
C ILE A 151 4.51 -14.84 17.69
N CYS A 152 4.82 -15.79 16.80
CA CYS A 152 4.08 -16.01 15.56
C CYS A 152 2.90 -16.96 15.83
N ARG A 153 1.74 -16.40 16.16
CA ARG A 153 0.51 -17.16 16.46
C ARG A 153 -0.17 -17.71 15.21
N VAL A 154 0.02 -17.07 14.07
CA VAL A 154 -0.58 -17.43 12.79
C VAL A 154 0.47 -18.13 11.92
N PRO A 155 0.16 -19.33 11.37
CA PRO A 155 1.08 -20.03 10.49
C PRO A 155 1.46 -19.18 9.28
N ILE A 156 2.75 -19.15 8.97
CA ILE A 156 3.27 -18.44 7.80
C ILE A 156 3.03 -19.31 6.57
N VAL A 157 2.53 -18.69 5.51
CA VAL A 157 2.26 -19.34 4.23
C VAL A 157 3.27 -18.88 3.19
N GLY A 158 3.82 -19.81 2.41
CA GLY A 158 4.76 -19.52 1.33
C GLY A 158 6.19 -19.97 1.64
N ASP A 159 7.12 -19.56 0.78
CA ASP A 159 8.54 -19.85 0.93
C ASP A 159 9.17 -18.96 2.03
N PHE A 160 9.94 -19.57 2.93
CA PHE A 160 10.53 -18.89 4.07
C PHE A 160 11.62 -17.87 3.69
N ASP A 161 12.19 -18.02 2.51
CA ASP A 161 13.21 -17.13 1.94
C ASP A 161 12.60 -15.98 1.13
N ALA A 162 11.28 -16.03 0.88
CA ALA A 162 10.57 -14.99 0.18
C ALA A 162 10.31 -13.76 1.08
N PRO A 163 10.28 -12.54 0.49
CA PRO A 163 9.95 -11.32 1.23
C PRO A 163 8.57 -11.38 1.90
N GLU A 164 7.62 -12.08 1.27
CA GLU A 164 6.28 -12.31 1.80
C GLU A 164 6.30 -12.95 3.20
N ALA A 165 7.04 -14.06 3.36
CA ALA A 165 7.17 -14.74 4.64
C ALA A 165 7.88 -13.88 5.69
N LYS A 166 8.85 -13.05 5.26
CA LYS A 166 9.51 -12.07 6.12
C LYS A 166 8.51 -11.04 6.65
N VAL A 167 7.69 -10.44 5.78
CA VAL A 167 6.66 -9.47 6.18
C VAL A 167 5.66 -10.11 7.15
N GLN A 168 5.16 -11.32 6.85
CA GLN A 168 4.26 -12.05 7.74
C GLN A 168 4.87 -12.24 9.15
N THR A 169 6.16 -12.58 9.22
CA THR A 169 6.90 -12.74 10.48
C THR A 169 6.99 -11.40 11.23
N LEU A 170 7.37 -10.33 10.52
CA LEU A 170 7.58 -9.00 11.10
C LEU A 170 6.30 -8.35 11.62
N VAL A 171 5.17 -8.53 10.91
CA VAL A 171 3.86 -8.05 11.38
C VAL A 171 3.48 -8.74 12.70
N GLN A 172 3.63 -10.06 12.78
CA GLN A 172 3.32 -10.80 14.00
C GLN A 172 4.28 -10.45 15.15
N ALA A 173 5.56 -10.27 14.86
CA ALA A 173 6.56 -9.81 15.83
C ALA A 173 6.22 -8.41 16.38
N ALA A 174 5.75 -7.49 15.53
CA ALA A 174 5.31 -6.16 15.93
C ALA A 174 4.08 -6.22 16.87
N LEU A 175 3.06 -7.02 16.52
CA LEU A 175 1.87 -7.20 17.36
C LEU A 175 2.18 -7.84 18.73
N ALA A 176 3.23 -8.65 18.79
CA ALA A 176 3.71 -9.28 20.02
C ALA A 176 4.72 -8.41 20.78
N GLN A 177 5.10 -7.24 20.24
CA GLN A 177 6.13 -6.36 20.79
C GLN A 177 7.47 -7.10 21.04
N ALA A 178 7.79 -8.04 20.15
CA ALA A 178 8.98 -8.86 20.27
C ALA A 178 10.26 -8.02 20.05
N PRO A 179 11.31 -8.21 20.86
CA PRO A 179 12.57 -7.54 20.64
C PRO A 179 13.27 -8.10 19.39
N ILE A 180 13.61 -7.22 18.46
CA ILE A 180 14.41 -7.53 17.26
C ILE A 180 15.83 -7.02 17.48
N LYS A 181 16.82 -7.89 17.29
CA LYS A 181 18.24 -7.62 17.58
C LYS A 181 19.02 -7.22 16.33
N ALA A 182 18.81 -7.89 15.20
CA ALA A 182 19.50 -7.57 13.96
C ALA A 182 19.10 -6.17 13.46
N PHE A 183 20.09 -5.32 13.17
CA PHE A 183 19.86 -3.95 12.72
C PHE A 183 19.10 -3.89 11.38
N SER A 184 19.50 -4.76 10.45
CA SER A 184 18.84 -4.97 9.15
C SER A 184 17.36 -5.31 9.34
N LEU A 185 17.05 -6.25 10.24
CA LEU A 185 15.69 -6.68 10.53
C LEU A 185 14.87 -5.61 11.27
N CYS A 186 15.50 -4.81 12.13
CA CYS A 186 14.87 -3.67 12.79
C CYS A 186 14.46 -2.57 11.79
N ALA A 187 15.34 -2.24 10.84
CA ALA A 187 15.04 -1.30 9.77
C ALA A 187 13.87 -1.79 8.90
N ASP A 188 13.88 -3.07 8.52
CA ASP A 188 12.81 -3.66 7.74
C ASP A 188 11.49 -3.75 8.53
N SER A 189 11.53 -4.03 9.84
CA SER A 189 10.36 -4.01 10.73
C SER A 189 9.73 -2.63 10.81
N ASN A 190 10.55 -1.58 10.96
CA ASN A 190 10.06 -0.18 10.96
C ASN A 190 9.44 0.19 9.62
N TYR A 191 10.04 -0.24 8.50
CA TYR A 191 9.46 -0.05 7.17
C TYR A 191 8.11 -0.78 7.05
N VAL A 192 8.01 -2.04 7.47
CA VAL A 192 6.74 -2.77 7.46
C VAL A 192 5.69 -2.05 8.31
N GLN A 193 6.00 -1.69 9.55
CA GLN A 193 5.08 -1.01 10.47
C GLN A 193 4.58 0.35 9.95
N ALA A 194 5.44 1.12 9.29
CA ALA A 194 5.06 2.41 8.71
C ALA A 194 4.07 2.29 7.53
N ASN A 195 4.10 1.18 6.79
CA ASN A 195 3.31 0.99 5.58
C ASN A 195 2.10 0.05 5.78
N ILE A 196 2.17 -0.91 6.71
CA ILE A 196 1.16 -1.95 6.87
C ILE A 196 -0.22 -1.41 7.23
N GLY A 197 -0.30 -0.32 8.00
CA GLY A 197 -1.59 0.26 8.42
C GLY A 197 -2.43 0.77 7.25
N ARG A 198 -1.81 1.44 6.26
CA ARG A 198 -2.55 1.89 5.07
C ARG A 198 -2.93 0.74 4.13
N LEU A 199 -2.10 -0.30 4.06
CA LEU A 199 -2.40 -1.52 3.30
C LEU A 199 -3.57 -2.31 3.91
N CYS A 200 -3.62 -2.46 5.23
CA CYS A 200 -4.75 -3.09 5.92
C CYS A 200 -6.06 -2.32 5.67
N ARG A 201 -6.04 -0.99 5.78
CA ARG A 201 -7.22 -0.16 5.47
C ARG A 201 -7.67 -0.28 4.01
N ALA A 202 -6.72 -0.30 3.08
CA ALA A 202 -7.00 -0.53 1.66
C ALA A 202 -7.66 -1.89 1.41
N LEU A 203 -7.14 -2.95 2.02
CA LEU A 203 -7.71 -4.29 1.96
C LEU A 203 -9.13 -4.33 2.57
N PHE A 204 -9.34 -3.66 3.70
CA PHE A 204 -10.65 -3.54 4.35
C PHE A 204 -11.69 -2.87 3.45
N VAL A 205 -11.35 -1.70 2.87
CA VAL A 205 -12.26 -0.99 1.96
C VAL A 205 -12.55 -1.81 0.70
N THR A 206 -11.57 -2.55 0.20
CA THR A 206 -11.76 -3.46 -0.94
C THR A 206 -12.76 -4.56 -0.59
N SER A 207 -12.62 -5.19 0.58
CA SER A 207 -13.55 -6.21 1.09
C SER A 207 -14.97 -5.69 1.27
N LEU A 208 -15.12 -4.51 1.90
CA LEU A 208 -16.42 -3.84 2.04
C LEU A 208 -17.10 -3.59 0.69
N SER A 209 -16.33 -3.22 -0.35
CA SER A 209 -16.89 -2.92 -1.67
C SER A 209 -17.41 -4.16 -2.41
N GLN A 210 -16.96 -5.36 -2.04
CA GLN A 210 -17.43 -6.64 -2.60
C GLN A 210 -18.66 -7.18 -1.86
N GLY A 211 -18.97 -6.67 -0.67
CA GLY A 211 -20.17 -7.03 0.08
C GLY A 211 -20.04 -8.27 0.97
N ASP A 212 -18.83 -8.79 1.19
CA ASP A 212 -18.58 -9.88 2.14
C ASP A 212 -18.35 -9.32 3.55
N ALA A 213 -19.42 -9.34 4.35
CA ALA A 213 -19.39 -8.82 5.72
C ALA A 213 -18.44 -9.62 6.64
N SER A 214 -18.36 -10.93 6.48
CA SER A 214 -17.51 -11.79 7.31
C SER A 214 -16.02 -11.53 7.08
N SER A 215 -15.60 -11.47 5.80
CA SER A 215 -14.22 -11.10 5.47
C SER A 215 -13.92 -9.67 5.95
N ALA A 216 -14.85 -8.73 5.74
CA ALA A 216 -14.64 -7.34 6.15
C ALA A 216 -14.49 -7.17 7.66
N GLU A 217 -15.26 -7.89 8.48
CA GLU A 217 -15.15 -7.87 9.93
C GLU A 217 -13.78 -8.36 10.41
N LYS A 218 -13.30 -9.50 9.87
CA LYS A 218 -11.98 -10.03 10.21
C LYS A 218 -10.85 -9.08 9.80
N ILE A 219 -10.91 -8.53 8.59
CA ILE A 219 -9.90 -7.57 8.11
C ILE A 219 -9.93 -6.29 8.95
N LEU A 220 -11.11 -5.86 9.43
CA LEU A 220 -11.23 -4.73 10.34
C LEU A 220 -10.55 -4.99 11.69
N GLU A 221 -10.71 -6.18 12.27
CA GLU A 221 -10.00 -6.56 13.49
C GLU A 221 -8.48 -6.57 13.31
N TRP A 222 -7.98 -7.09 12.18
CA TRP A 222 -6.56 -7.00 11.81
C TRP A 222 -6.09 -5.56 11.62
N THR A 223 -6.92 -4.72 11.01
CA THR A 223 -6.63 -3.29 10.82
C THR A 223 -6.46 -2.60 12.17
N LYS A 224 -7.38 -2.83 13.12
CA LYS A 224 -7.28 -2.30 14.49
C LYS A 224 -6.04 -2.84 15.22
N ALA A 225 -5.76 -4.13 15.08
CA ALA A 225 -4.62 -4.77 15.74
C ALA A 225 -3.29 -4.14 15.29
N VAL A 226 -3.11 -4.00 13.98
CA VAL A 226 -1.92 -3.42 13.37
C VAL A 226 -1.75 -1.95 13.74
N GLU A 227 -2.82 -1.15 13.70
CA GLU A 227 -2.76 0.27 14.06
C GLU A 227 -2.44 0.50 15.54
N ARG A 228 -2.89 -0.40 16.41
CA ARG A 228 -2.69 -0.30 17.86
C ARG A 228 -1.43 -1.04 18.34
N GLY A 229 -0.79 -1.81 17.47
CA GLY A 229 0.37 -2.64 17.82
C GLY A 229 0.05 -3.73 18.84
N LEU A 230 -1.17 -4.28 18.83
CA LEU A 230 -1.64 -5.28 19.79
C LEU A 230 -2.47 -6.34 19.08
N TRP A 231 -2.31 -7.61 19.47
CA TRP A 231 -3.15 -8.69 18.95
C TRP A 231 -4.66 -8.44 19.17
N PRO A 232 -5.55 -8.89 18.27
CA PRO A 232 -7.01 -8.76 18.45
C PRO A 232 -7.52 -9.37 19.76
N THR A 233 -6.86 -10.43 20.24
CA THR A 233 -7.22 -11.13 21.49
C THR A 233 -6.63 -10.48 22.74
N SER A 234 -5.96 -9.33 22.61
CA SER A 234 -5.37 -8.60 23.73
C SER A 234 -6.44 -8.00 24.64
N HIS A 235 -6.14 -7.88 25.94
CA HIS A 235 -7.07 -7.25 26.88
C HIS A 235 -7.25 -5.76 26.54
N VAL A 236 -8.51 -5.29 26.50
CA VAL A 236 -8.88 -3.92 26.09
C VAL A 236 -8.15 -2.84 26.92
N LEU A 237 -7.85 -3.13 28.19
CA LEU A 237 -7.13 -2.18 29.05
C LEU A 237 -5.71 -1.85 28.57
N MET A 238 -5.09 -2.68 27.73
CA MET A 238 -3.76 -2.38 27.17
C MET A 238 -3.76 -1.19 26.20
N HIS A 239 -4.93 -0.74 25.74
CA HIS A 239 -5.04 0.49 24.94
C HIS A 239 -4.84 1.77 25.75
N PHE A 240 -4.92 1.71 27.08
CA PHE A 240 -4.78 2.87 27.94
C PHE A 240 -3.32 3.01 28.39
N CYS A 241 -2.48 3.54 27.51
CA CYS A 241 -1.03 3.69 27.75
C CYS A 241 -0.68 4.92 28.60
N ASN A 242 -1.60 5.89 28.74
CA ASN A 242 -1.38 7.06 29.58
C ASN A 242 -1.56 6.65 31.06
N PRO A 243 -0.55 6.81 31.94
CA PRO A 243 -0.70 6.48 33.37
C PRO A 243 -1.83 7.26 34.05
N ASN A 244 -2.20 8.43 33.52
CA ASN A 244 -3.28 9.27 34.03
C ASN A 244 -4.64 8.97 33.39
N CYS A 245 -4.78 7.92 32.56
CA CYS A 245 -6.02 7.64 31.81
C CYS A 245 -7.28 7.48 32.69
N PHE A 246 -7.12 7.03 33.94
CA PHE A 246 -8.19 6.85 34.91
C PHE A 246 -8.20 7.90 36.03
N ASP A 247 -7.42 8.99 35.92
CA ASP A 247 -7.41 10.05 36.93
C ASP A 247 -8.80 10.71 37.02
N PRO A 248 -9.39 10.93 38.21
CA PRO A 248 -10.68 11.60 38.33
C PRO A 248 -10.68 13.01 37.70
N ASP A 249 -9.54 13.70 37.67
CA ASP A 249 -9.38 15.01 37.04
C ASP A 249 -9.16 14.90 35.52
N VAL A 250 -10.12 15.42 34.75
CA VAL A 250 -10.12 15.40 33.27
C VAL A 250 -8.92 16.16 32.68
N GLN A 251 -8.40 17.18 33.36
CA GLN A 251 -7.25 17.94 32.88
C GLN A 251 -5.97 17.11 32.93
N LYS A 252 -5.80 16.27 33.95
CA LYS A 252 -4.66 15.36 34.07
C LYS A 252 -4.68 14.22 33.05
N ARG A 253 -5.87 13.75 32.66
CA ARG A 253 -6.01 12.73 31.58
C ARG A 253 -5.51 13.23 30.22
N ARG A 254 -5.62 14.53 29.96
CA ARG A 254 -5.29 15.15 28.66
C ARG A 254 -3.83 15.54 28.52
N GLN A 255 -3.06 15.49 29.60
CA GLN A 255 -1.64 15.82 29.54
C GLN A 255 -0.89 14.73 28.74
N PRO A 256 -0.19 15.09 27.65
CA PRO A 256 0.67 14.15 26.95
C PRO A 256 1.82 13.74 27.88
N TYR A 257 2.18 12.46 27.81
CA TYR A 257 3.37 11.91 28.45
C TYR A 257 4.63 12.36 27.69
#